data_AF-A0A951LX21-F1
#
_entry.id   AF-A0A951LX21-F1
#
_cell.length_a   1.000
_cell.length_b   1.000
_cell.length_c   1.000
_cell.angle_alpha   90.00
_cell.angle_beta   90.00
_cell.angle_gamma   90.00
#
_symmetry.space_group_name_H-M   'P 1'
#
loop_
_entity.id
_entity.type
_entity.pdbx_description
1 polymer ?
#
loop_
_entity_poly.entity_id
_entity_poly.type
_entity_poly.pdbx_seq_one_letter_code
_entity_poly.pdbx_strand_id
1 'polypeptide(L)'
;MPSRKTAAARGLPVLTGQQIQDPMLAIEDFFDRMGPDEARQLLWTWLKTTVAGNYNTTLDARERALILDFYESMERLLEASFLLQQSALKKSTHHHD
;
A
#
# COMPACT_ATOMS: atom_id res chain seq x y z
N MET A 1 10.67 15.29 29.70
CA MET A 1 11.11 14.13 28.92
C MET A 1 11.49 12.99 29.85
N PRO A 2 10.98 11.78 29.59
CA PRO A 2 11.79 10.57 29.53
C PRO A 2 11.77 10.00 28.11
N SER A 3 12.86 9.33 27.74
CA SER A 3 13.17 8.87 26.38
C SER A 3 13.13 7.34 26.29
N ARG A 4 12.73 6.88 25.10
CA ARG A 4 13.13 5.64 24.39
C ARG A 4 12.56 4.27 24.81
N LYS A 5 12.07 3.59 23.75
CA LYS A 5 11.81 2.14 23.59
C LYS A 5 10.57 1.67 24.37
N THR A 6 9.57 0.99 23.84
CA THR A 6 9.51 0.04 22.72
C THR A 6 8.02 -0.17 22.49
N ALA A 7 7.47 0.29 21.39
CA ALA A 7 6.29 -0.32 20.83
C ALA A 7 6.74 -0.74 19.44
N ALA A 8 6.91 -2.05 19.25
CA ALA A 8 7.16 -2.62 17.95
C ALA A 8 6.12 -2.02 17.00
N ALA A 9 6.56 -1.10 16.13
CA ALA A 9 5.74 -0.55 15.08
C ALA A 9 5.34 -1.78 14.27
N ARG A 10 4.05 -2.14 14.34
CA ARG A 10 3.48 -3.34 13.73
C ARG A 10 4.08 -3.47 12.33
N GLY A 11 4.75 -4.60 12.05
CA GLY A 11 5.38 -4.84 10.77
C GLY A 11 4.32 -4.77 9.68
N LEU A 12 4.17 -3.58 9.09
CA LEU A 12 3.42 -3.38 7.86
C LEU A 12 4.09 -4.24 6.79
N PRO A 13 3.34 -4.79 5.82
CA PRO A 13 3.91 -5.66 4.82
C PRO A 13 4.94 -4.89 3.99
N VAL A 14 6.19 -5.12 4.35
CA VAL A 14 7.37 -4.58 3.68
C VAL A 14 7.42 -5.24 2.30
N LEU A 15 7.73 -4.44 1.28
CA LEU A 15 8.12 -4.96 -0.02
C LEU A 15 9.01 -6.20 0.13
N THR A 16 8.81 -7.22 -0.72
CA THR A 16 9.69 -8.40 -0.71
C THR A 16 11.12 -7.98 -1.04
N GLY A 17 12.12 -8.82 -0.73
CA GLY A 17 13.50 -8.54 -1.13
C GLY A 17 13.65 -8.30 -2.63
N GLN A 18 12.85 -8.98 -3.46
CA GLN A 18 12.79 -8.75 -4.91
C GLN A 18 12.17 -7.40 -5.24
N GLN A 19 11.06 -7.03 -4.60
CA GLN A 19 10.40 -5.73 -4.81
C GLN A 19 11.22 -4.55 -4.27
N ILE A 20 12.10 -4.75 -3.28
CA ILE A 20 13.04 -3.71 -2.85
C ILE A 20 14.12 -3.47 -3.92
N GLN A 21 14.60 -4.56 -4.55
CA GLN A 21 15.58 -4.50 -5.64
C GLN A 21 14.98 -3.93 -6.92
N ASP A 22 13.73 -4.29 -7.21
CA ASP A 22 12.94 -3.79 -8.33
C ASP A 22 11.53 -3.39 -7.86
N PRO A 23 11.33 -2.13 -7.45
CA PRO A 23 10.03 -1.64 -7.01
C PRO A 23 8.94 -1.68 -8.08
N MET A 24 9.29 -1.84 -9.36
CA MET A 24 8.28 -1.96 -10.41
C MET A 24 7.47 -3.25 -10.29
N LEU A 25 8.07 -4.32 -9.77
CA LEU A 25 7.37 -5.57 -9.49
C LEU A 25 6.17 -5.36 -8.55
N ALA A 26 6.28 -4.47 -7.56
CA ALA A 26 5.16 -4.19 -6.66
C ALA A 26 4.05 -3.35 -7.33
N ILE A 27 4.41 -2.50 -8.30
CA ILE A 27 3.44 -1.76 -9.12
C ILE A 27 2.70 -2.74 -10.05
N GLU A 28 3.44 -3.62 -10.73
CA GLU A 28 2.90 -4.67 -11.60
C GLU A 28 1.99 -5.63 -10.83
N ASP A 29 2.47 -6.19 -9.71
CA ASP A 29 1.68 -7.07 -8.84
C ASP A 29 0.37 -6.43 -8.37
N PHE A 30 0.32 -5.11 -8.19
CA PHE A 30 -0.90 -4.40 -7.83
C PHE A 30 -1.86 -4.32 -9.01
N PHE A 31 -1.38 -3.82 -10.16
CA PHE A 31 -2.23 -3.56 -11.33
C PHE A 31 -2.60 -4.78 -12.14
N ASP A 32 -1.88 -5.90 -12.01
CA ASP A 32 -2.24 -7.20 -12.58
C ASP A 32 -3.46 -7.82 -11.90
N ARG A 33 -3.67 -7.50 -10.61
CA ARG A 33 -4.80 -8.00 -9.82
C ARG A 33 -6.02 -7.08 -9.88
N MET A 34 -5.80 -5.78 -10.05
CA MET A 34 -6.86 -4.78 -9.95
C MET A 34 -6.56 -3.54 -10.77
N GLY A 35 -7.49 -3.16 -11.63
CA GLY A 35 -7.40 -1.91 -12.38
C GLY A 35 -7.62 -0.67 -11.49
N PRO A 36 -7.19 0.53 -11.93
CA PRO A 36 -7.33 1.76 -11.13
C PRO A 36 -8.79 2.13 -10.83
N ASP A 37 -9.74 1.85 -11.74
CA ASP A 37 -11.16 2.15 -11.51
C ASP A 37 -11.79 1.21 -10.48
N GLU A 38 -11.44 -0.08 -10.54
CA GLU A 38 -11.86 -1.07 -9.55
C GLU A 38 -11.30 -0.74 -8.17
N ALA A 39 -10.02 -0.36 -8.09
CA ALA A 39 -9.40 0.10 -6.85
C ALA A 39 -10.12 1.32 -6.25
N ARG A 40 -10.50 2.31 -7.07
CA ARG A 40 -11.29 3.47 -6.62
C ARG A 40 -12.67 3.07 -6.11
N GLN A 41 -13.33 2.14 -6.79
CA GLN A 41 -14.65 1.67 -6.40
C GLN A 41 -14.63 0.88 -5.09
N LEU A 42 -13.59 0.07 -4.89
CA LEU A 42 -13.35 -0.65 -3.64
C LEU A 42 -13.04 0.32 -2.49
N LEU A 43 -12.17 1.30 -2.72
CA LEU A 43 -11.88 2.38 -1.76
C LEU A 43 -13.13 3.12 -1.34
N TRP A 44 -13.98 3.48 -2.31
CA TRP A 44 -15.23 4.19 -2.02
C TRP A 44 -16.21 3.33 -1.23
N THR A 45 -16.36 2.06 -1.60
CA THR A 45 -17.22 1.11 -0.89
C THR A 45 -16.78 0.93 0.55
N TRP A 46 -15.48 0.75 0.77
CA TRP A 46 -14.92 0.64 2.10
C TRP A 46 -15.13 1.91 2.93
N LEU A 47 -14.80 3.08 2.38
CA LEU A 47 -15.02 4.35 3.07
C LEU A 47 -16.49 4.54 3.47
N LYS A 48 -17.40 4.31 2.52
CA LYS A 48 -18.84 4.45 2.74
C LYS A 48 -19.33 3.50 3.82
N THR A 49 -18.88 2.24 3.80
CA THR A 49 -19.34 1.23 4.77
C THR A 49 -18.84 1.50 6.18
N THR A 50 -17.61 1.99 6.32
CA THR A 50 -17.06 2.41 7.61
C THR A 50 -17.77 3.67 8.14
N VAL A 51 -17.96 4.70 7.31
CA VAL A 51 -18.57 5.97 7.73
C VAL A 51 -20.07 5.81 8.04
N ALA A 52 -20.80 5.01 7.26
CA ALA A 52 -22.22 4.76 7.49
C ALA A 52 -22.51 3.82 8.68
N GLY A 53 -21.48 3.26 9.32
CA GLY A 53 -21.63 2.35 10.46
C GLY A 53 -22.24 0.99 10.11
N ASN A 54 -22.38 0.66 8.83
CA ASN A 54 -22.97 -0.58 8.34
C ASN A 54 -21.91 -1.64 7.97
N TYR A 55 -20.64 -1.41 8.32
CA TYR A 55 -19.53 -2.33 8.11
C TYR A 55 -19.81 -3.77 8.60
N ASN A 56 -20.39 -3.93 9.79
CA ASN A 56 -20.67 -5.25 10.39
C ASN A 56 -21.90 -5.96 9.79
N THR A 57 -22.76 -5.24 9.07
CA THR A 57 -24.03 -5.77 8.56
C THR A 57 -24.05 -5.95 7.05
N THR A 58 -23.17 -5.25 6.33
CA THR A 58 -23.17 -5.21 4.87
C THR A 58 -22.06 -6.07 4.26
N LEU A 59 -20.97 -6.31 5.01
CA LEU A 59 -19.82 -7.07 4.53
C LEU A 59 -19.77 -8.44 5.19
N ASP A 60 -19.56 -9.49 4.42
CA ASP A 60 -19.28 -10.83 4.92
C ASP A 60 -17.82 -10.98 5.41
N ALA A 61 -17.46 -12.16 5.93
CA ALA A 61 -16.11 -12.41 6.44
C ALA A 61 -15.02 -12.33 5.35
N ARG A 62 -15.35 -12.73 4.12
CA ARG A 62 -14.43 -12.69 2.99
C ARG A 62 -14.21 -11.27 2.52
N GLU A 63 -15.26 -10.47 2.39
CA GLU A 63 -15.19 -9.05 2.01
C GLU A 63 -14.36 -8.25 3.01
N ARG A 64 -14.50 -8.52 4.30
CA ARG A 64 -13.65 -7.90 5.34
C ARG A 64 -12.18 -8.30 5.23
N ALA A 65 -11.88 -9.56 4.89
CA ALA A 65 -10.51 -10.00 4.65
C ALA A 65 -9.91 -9.32 3.41
N LEU A 66 -10.69 -9.20 2.32
CA LEU A 66 -10.28 -8.53 1.10
C LEU A 66 -9.92 -7.05 1.32
N ILE A 67 -10.61 -6.36 2.24
CA ILE A 67 -10.27 -4.99 2.62
C ILE A 67 -8.87 -4.91 3.25
N LEU A 68 -8.54 -5.86 4.13
CA LEU A 68 -7.21 -5.91 4.75
C LEU A 68 -6.14 -6.22 3.70
N ASP A 69 -6.34 -7.23 2.85
CA ASP A 69 -5.42 -7.60 1.78
C ASP A 69 -5.19 -6.45 0.78
N PHE A 70 -6.26 -5.69 0.51
CA PHE A 70 -6.20 -4.51 -0.34
C PHE A 70 -5.41 -3.37 0.32
N TYR A 71 -5.65 -3.10 1.61
CA TYR A 71 -4.88 -2.13 2.39
C TYR A 71 -3.38 -2.48 2.39
N GLU A 72 -3.03 -3.74 2.62
CA GLU A 72 -1.64 -4.21 2.55
C GLU A 72 -1.01 -4.02 1.16
N SER A 73 -1.79 -4.27 0.10
CA SER A 73 -1.34 -4.04 -1.28
C SER A 73 -1.10 -2.55 -1.58
N MET A 74 -1.91 -1.65 -0.99
CA MET A 74 -1.72 -0.21 -1.11
C MET A 74 -0.48 0.29 -0.37
N GLU A 75 -0.17 -0.25 0.81
CA GLU A 75 1.05 0.11 1.55
C GLU A 75 2.31 -0.25 0.72
N ARG A 76 2.33 -1.42 0.08
CA ARG A 76 3.40 -1.81 -0.85
C ARG A 76 3.48 -0.87 -2.05
N LEU A 77 2.35 -0.49 -2.64
CA LEU A 77 2.30 0.46 -3.75
C LEU A 77 2.89 1.83 -3.36
N LEU A 78 2.58 2.30 -2.14
CA LEU A 78 3.09 3.57 -1.59
C LEU A 78 4.62 3.52 -1.39
N GLU A 79 5.12 2.44 -0.78
CA GLU A 79 6.56 2.26 -0.54
C GLU A 79 7.33 2.14 -1.85
N ALA A 80 6.83 1.35 -2.81
CA ALA A 80 7.44 1.18 -4.12
C ALA A 80 7.51 2.52 -4.88
N SER A 81 6.42 3.29 -4.86
CA SER A 81 6.36 4.62 -5.47
C SER A 81 7.42 5.57 -4.89
N PHE A 82 7.63 5.51 -3.57
CA PHE A 82 8.66 6.30 -2.90
C PHE A 82 10.08 5.89 -3.31
N LEU A 83 10.37 4.59 -3.41
CA LEU A 83 11.68 4.09 -3.88
C LEU A 83 11.97 4.48 -5.33
N LEU A 84 10.96 4.42 -6.20
CA LEU A 84 11.06 4.85 -7.60
C LEU A 84 11.38 6.34 -7.69
N GLN A 85 10.69 7.17 -6.91
CA GLN A 85 10.93 8.60 -6.87
C GLN A 85 12.35 8.93 -6.39
N GLN A 86 12.82 8.28 -5.31
CA GLN A 86 14.21 8.46 -4.85
C GLN A 86 15.24 8.06 -5.93
N SER A 87 14.97 6.98 -6.65
CA SER A 87 15.84 6.50 -7.71
C SER A 87 15.87 7.45 -8.91
N ALA A 88 14.72 8.03 -9.27
CA ALA A 88 14.62 9.03 -10.33
C ALA A 88 15.39 10.31 -9.97
N LEU A 89 15.28 10.78 -8.72
CA LEU A 89 16.01 11.96 -8.24
C LEU A 89 17.53 11.76 -8.28
N LYS A 90 18.03 10.60 -7.82
CA LYS A 90 19.47 10.29 -7.88
C LYS A 90 20.03 10.28 -9.31
N LYS A 91 19.26 9.77 -10.28
CA LYS A 91 19.65 9.78 -11.70
C LYS A 91 19.74 11.21 -12.25
N SER A 92 18.85 12.11 -11.83
CA SER A 92 18.86 13.51 -12.28
C SER A 92 20.08 14.31 -11.78
N THR A 93 20.56 14.02 -10.57
CA THR A 93 21.71 14.71 -9.96
C THR A 93 23.05 14.30 -10.57
N HIS A 94 23.17 13.07 -11.09
CA HIS A 94 24.40 12.57 -11.72
C HIS A 94 24.55 12.93 -13.21
N HIS A 95 23.60 13.64 -13.82
CA HIS A 95 23.69 14.08 -15.21
C HIS A 95 24.18 15.54 -15.36
N HIS A 96 24.87 16.07 -14.34
CA HIS A 96 25.40 17.43 -14.30
C HIS A 96 26.90 17.54 -13.96
N ASP A 97 27.63 16.42 -13.95
CA ASP A 97 29.10 16.39 -13.79
C ASP A 97 29.80 15.84 -15.04
#